data_AF-A0A2E3NID3-F1
#
_entry.id   AF-A0A2E3NID3-F1
#
_cell.length_a   1.000
_cell.length_b   1.000
_cell.length_c   1.000
_cell.angle_alpha   90.00
_cell.angle_beta   90.00
_cell.angle_gamma   90.00
#
_symmetry.space_group_name_H-M   'P 1'
#
loop_
_entity.id
_entity.type
_entity.pdbx_description
1 polymer ?
#
loop_
_entity_poly.entity_id
_entity_poly.type
_entity_poly.pdbx_seq_one_letter_code
_entity_poly.pdbx_strand_id
1 'polypeptide(L)'
;MIFGIVGWSVFQLSPVFLRLLGWFPENGTPALIASLAGIRLVQGIVVQQSLSSFSSMMGDITDEHQLETGRRQEGVFFGVVAFSGKAASGAGSLIAGIALDLIHWPAGLAEQGDAAVVPAETIRDLGIVYGPAVAVFAILAPLAYRGYGLTRARHQAILAELAARDRATERTKM
;
A
#
# COMPACT_ATOMS: atom_id res chain seq x y z
N MET A 1 1.14 -6.45 -9.82
CA MET A 1 0.76 -5.25 -9.04
C MET A 1 -0.72 -5.17 -8.69
N ILE A 2 -1.65 -5.00 -9.64
CA ILE A 2 -3.10 -4.82 -9.34
C ILE A 2 -3.68 -5.95 -8.47
N PHE A 3 -3.37 -7.21 -8.80
CA PHE A 3 -3.84 -8.37 -8.03
C PHE A 3 -3.46 -8.29 -6.54
N GLY A 4 -2.23 -7.90 -6.23
CA GLY A 4 -1.79 -7.81 -4.85
C GLY A 4 -2.39 -6.62 -4.09
N ILE A 5 -2.68 -5.49 -4.76
CA ILE A 5 -3.37 -4.34 -4.15
C ILE A 5 -4.82 -4.70 -3.82
N VAL A 6 -5.52 -5.32 -4.79
CA VAL A 6 -6.90 -5.76 -4.60
C VAL A 6 -6.98 -6.84 -3.53
N GLY A 7 -6.11 -7.86 -3.61
CA GLY A 7 -6.05 -8.92 -2.62
C GLY A 7 -5.73 -8.41 -1.21
N TRP A 8 -4.75 -7.51 -1.06
CA TRP A 8 -4.45 -6.88 0.22
C TRP A 8 -5.67 -6.16 0.81
N SER A 9 -6.41 -5.43 -0.02
CA SER A 9 -7.59 -4.67 0.39
C SER A 9 -8.72 -5.61 0.86
N VAL A 10 -8.92 -6.74 0.17
CA VAL A 10 -9.92 -7.74 0.57
C VAL A 10 -9.56 -8.35 1.93
N PHE A 11 -8.30 -8.75 2.14
CA PHE A 11 -7.86 -9.29 3.43
C PHE A 11 -7.81 -8.24 4.54
N GLN A 12 -7.65 -6.96 4.21
CA GLN A 12 -7.71 -5.87 5.19
C GLN A 12 -9.13 -5.66 5.71
N LEU A 13 -10.12 -5.81 4.83
CA LEU A 13 -11.53 -5.58 5.14
C LEU A 13 -12.23 -6.83 5.68
N SER A 14 -11.75 -8.04 5.36
CA SER A 14 -12.43 -9.28 5.73
C SER A 14 -12.69 -9.44 7.23
N PRO A 15 -11.75 -9.15 8.17
CA PRO A 15 -12.01 -9.30 9.60
C PRO A 15 -13.08 -8.33 10.09
N VAL A 16 -13.10 -7.11 9.53
CA VAL A 16 -14.08 -6.06 9.88
C VAL A 16 -15.47 -6.51 9.45
N PHE A 17 -15.63 -6.98 8.21
CA PHE A 17 -16.91 -7.50 7.72
C PHE A 17 -17.35 -8.76 8.47
N LEU A 18 -16.46 -9.72 8.71
CA LEU A 18 -16.76 -10.93 9.48
C LEU A 18 -17.19 -10.60 10.90
N ARG A 19 -16.59 -9.58 11.53
CA ARG A 19 -16.96 -9.11 12.86
C ARG A 19 -18.31 -8.42 12.88
N LEU A 20 -18.61 -7.58 11.88
CA LEU A 20 -19.90 -6.92 11.74
C LEU A 20 -21.05 -7.92 11.46
N LEU A 21 -20.76 -9.04 10.78
CA LEU A 21 -21.71 -10.12 10.51
C LEU A 21 -21.88 -11.11 11.69
N GLY A 22 -21.10 -10.95 12.77
CA GLY A 22 -21.15 -11.84 13.94
C GLY A 22 -20.50 -13.21 13.71
N TRP A 23 -19.80 -13.43 12.59
CA TRP A 23 -19.13 -14.69 12.27
C TRP A 23 -17.68 -14.78 12.78
N PHE A 24 -17.18 -13.73 13.44
CA PHE A 24 -15.82 -13.68 13.95
C PHE A 24 -15.73 -14.19 15.39
N PRO A 25 -14.65 -14.91 15.78
CA PRO A 25 -14.48 -15.46 17.12
C PRO A 25 -14.66 -14.42 18.23
N GLU A 26 -15.10 -14.86 19.40
CA GLU A 26 -15.27 -13.99 20.56
C GLU A 26 -13.95 -13.38 21.04
N ASN A 27 -14.05 -12.16 21.60
CA ASN A 27 -12.92 -11.44 22.16
C ASN A 27 -12.30 -12.25 23.31
N GLY A 28 -10.97 -12.33 23.38
CA GLY A 28 -10.25 -13.07 24.42
C GLY A 28 -10.01 -14.55 24.13
N THR A 29 -10.44 -15.07 22.98
CA THR A 29 -10.18 -16.48 22.60
C THR A 29 -8.87 -16.64 21.83
N PRO A 30 -8.09 -17.73 22.03
CA PRO A 30 -6.91 -18.03 21.22
C PRO A 30 -7.23 -18.17 19.72
N ALA A 31 -8.45 -18.60 19.39
CA ALA A 31 -8.95 -18.71 18.03
C ALA A 31 -9.03 -17.35 17.31
N LEU A 32 -9.35 -16.27 18.03
CA LEU A 32 -9.32 -14.90 17.50
C LEU A 32 -7.91 -14.51 17.06
N ILE A 33 -6.92 -14.76 17.92
CA ILE A 33 -5.52 -14.43 17.65
C ILE A 33 -5.01 -15.25 16.48
N ALA A 34 -5.28 -16.56 16.46
CA ALA A 34 -4.86 -17.46 15.39
C ALA A 34 -5.47 -17.08 14.03
N SER A 35 -6.76 -16.74 14.00
CA SER A 35 -7.44 -16.31 12.77
C SER A 35 -6.92 -14.96 12.26
N LEU A 36 -6.74 -13.97 13.14
CA LEU A 36 -6.14 -12.68 12.78
C LEU A 36 -4.70 -12.84 12.29
N ALA A 37 -3.89 -13.65 12.97
CA ALA A 37 -2.51 -13.94 12.57
C ALA A 37 -2.47 -14.63 11.19
N GLY A 38 -3.35 -15.60 10.95
CA GLY A 38 -3.48 -16.27 9.65
C GLY A 38 -3.86 -15.30 8.53
N ILE A 39 -4.87 -14.45 8.76
CA ILE A 39 -5.28 -13.42 7.78
C ILE A 39 -4.14 -12.44 7.52
N ARG A 40 -3.44 -11.97 8.56
CA ARG A 40 -2.29 -11.05 8.44
C ARG A 40 -1.13 -11.68 7.69
N LEU A 41 -0.87 -12.97 7.89
CA LEU A 41 0.18 -13.70 7.19
C LEU A 41 -0.13 -13.77 5.69
N VAL A 42 -1.35 -14.19 5.33
CA VAL A 42 -1.78 -14.26 3.92
C VAL A 42 -1.76 -12.87 3.29
N GLN A 43 -2.27 -11.87 4.02
CA GLN A 43 -2.23 -10.47 3.59
C GLN A 43 -0.81 -9.99 3.30
N GLY A 44 0.15 -10.33 4.17
CA GLY A 44 1.57 -10.00 4.01
C GLY A 44 2.18 -10.60 2.74
N ILE A 45 1.87 -11.86 2.44
CA ILE A 45 2.33 -12.53 1.21
C ILE A 45 1.77 -11.83 -0.03
N VAL A 46 0.48 -11.48 -0.01
CA VAL A 46 -0.21 -10.86 -1.15
C VAL A 46 0.30 -9.44 -1.42
N VAL A 47 0.54 -8.63 -0.39
CA VAL A 47 1.05 -7.26 -0.58
C VAL A 47 2.50 -7.25 -1.07
N GLN A 48 3.33 -8.21 -0.65
CA GLN A 48 4.73 -8.28 -1.05
C GLN A 48 4.90 -8.39 -2.56
N GLN A 49 4.01 -9.12 -3.23
CA GLN A 49 3.98 -9.18 -4.70
C GLN A 49 3.83 -7.79 -5.33
N SER A 50 2.99 -6.92 -4.76
CA SER A 50 2.77 -5.56 -5.26
C SER A 50 3.98 -4.67 -5.04
N LEU A 51 4.59 -4.74 -3.85
CA LEU A 51 5.77 -3.96 -3.52
C LEU A 51 6.95 -4.33 -4.42
N SER A 52 7.18 -5.62 -4.65
CA SER A 52 8.23 -6.08 -5.57
C SER A 52 7.97 -5.64 -7.02
N SER A 53 6.71 -5.73 -7.48
CA SER A 53 6.32 -5.23 -8.80
C SER A 53 6.60 -3.73 -8.94
N PHE A 54 6.27 -2.95 -7.90
CA PHE A 54 6.43 -1.50 -7.90
C PHE A 54 7.90 -1.08 -7.98
N SER A 55 8.79 -1.73 -7.22
CA SER A 55 10.23 -1.45 -7.29
C SER A 55 10.81 -1.73 -8.68
N SER A 56 10.37 -2.80 -9.36
CA SER A 56 10.76 -3.07 -10.75
C SER A 56 10.25 -1.99 -11.70
N MET A 57 8.97 -1.60 -11.55
CA MET A 57 8.31 -0.59 -12.37
C MET A 57 9.00 0.78 -12.29
N MET A 58 9.47 1.14 -11.09
CA MET A 58 10.22 2.38 -10.88
C MET A 58 11.56 2.39 -11.64
N GLY A 59 12.23 1.24 -11.74
CA GLY A 59 13.42 1.09 -12.58
C GLY A 59 13.08 1.31 -14.05
N ASP A 60 12.06 0.59 -14.54
CA ASP A 60 11.64 0.66 -15.94
C ASP A 60 11.26 2.09 -16.39
N ILE A 61 10.53 2.83 -15.53
CA ILE A 61 10.15 4.23 -15.79
C ILE A 61 11.38 5.13 -15.82
N THR A 62 12.35 4.88 -14.95
CA THR A 62 13.56 5.70 -14.91
C THR A 62 14.43 5.45 -16.14
N ASP A 63 14.51 4.21 -16.63
CA ASP A 63 15.20 3.86 -17.87
C ASP A 63 14.51 4.51 -19.08
N GLU A 64 13.18 4.47 -19.15
CA GLU A 64 12.42 5.15 -20.21
C GLU A 64 12.68 6.65 -20.19
N HIS A 65 12.61 7.28 -19.02
CA HIS A 65 12.90 8.70 -18.85
C HIS A 65 14.34 9.06 -19.22
N GLN A 66 15.31 8.20 -18.88
CA GLN A 66 16.71 8.38 -19.30
C GLN A 66 16.83 8.32 -20.83
N LEU A 67 16.10 7.42 -21.50
CA LEU A 67 16.14 7.32 -22.95
C LEU A 67 15.56 8.57 -23.62
N GLU A 68 14.44 9.09 -23.11
CA GLU A 68 13.76 10.26 -23.65
C GLU A 68 14.51 11.57 -23.40
N THR A 69 15.07 11.73 -22.20
CA THR A 69 15.69 13.00 -21.78
C THR A 69 17.21 13.01 -21.86
N GLY A 70 17.84 11.85 -21.98
CA GLY A 70 19.29 11.68 -21.89
C GLY A 70 19.87 11.89 -20.49
N ARG A 71 19.04 12.09 -19.46
CA ARG A 71 19.48 12.41 -18.09
C ARG A 71 19.15 11.26 -17.14
N ARG A 72 20.16 10.76 -16.42
CA ARG A 72 19.93 9.84 -15.29
C ARG A 72 19.35 10.59 -14.10
N GLN A 73 18.13 10.24 -13.70
CA GLN A 73 17.40 10.92 -12.61
C GLN A 73 16.79 9.96 -11.58
N GLU A 74 17.38 8.78 -11.39
CA GLU A 74 16.95 7.76 -10.40
C GLU A 74 16.72 8.33 -9.00
N GLY A 75 17.63 9.19 -8.52
CA GLY A 75 17.51 9.81 -7.19
C GLY A 75 16.30 10.73 -7.03
N VAL A 76 15.87 11.41 -8.10
CA VAL A 76 14.69 12.29 -8.07
C VAL A 76 13.42 11.44 -8.00
N PHE A 77 13.33 10.40 -8.83
CA PHE A 77 12.20 9.46 -8.80
C PHE A 77 12.08 8.77 -7.44
N PHE A 78 13.19 8.28 -6.89
CA PHE A 78 13.21 7.69 -5.55
C PHE A 78 12.80 8.69 -4.47
N GLY A 79 13.29 9.94 -4.56
CA GLY A 79 12.93 11.02 -3.66
C GLY A 79 11.44 11.34 -3.66
N VAL A 80 10.82 11.44 -4.84
CA VAL A 80 9.37 11.69 -5.00
C VAL A 80 8.55 10.54 -4.42
N VAL A 81 8.95 9.28 -4.68
CA VAL A 81 8.27 8.11 -4.11
C VAL A 81 8.36 8.09 -2.59
N ALA A 82 9.56 8.28 -2.03
CA ALA A 82 9.77 8.29 -0.59
C ALA A 82 9.01 9.43 0.10
N PHE A 83 9.01 10.62 -0.51
CA PHE A 83 8.25 11.77 -0.04
C PHE A 83 6.74 11.49 -0.07
N SER A 84 6.23 10.95 -1.18
CA SER A 84 4.81 10.61 -1.33
C SER A 84 4.36 9.59 -0.28
N GLY A 85 5.19 8.57 0.01
CA GLY A 85 4.90 7.61 1.08
C GLY A 85 4.82 8.25 2.47
N LYS A 86 5.74 9.17 2.79
CA LYS A 86 5.72 9.92 4.07
C LYS A 86 4.53 10.87 4.15
N ALA A 87 4.24 11.59 3.07
CA ALA A 87 3.11 12.50 3.00
C ALA A 87 1.78 11.75 3.16
N ALA A 88 1.62 10.60 2.48
CA ALA A 88 0.44 9.74 2.62
C ALA A 88 0.30 9.19 4.05
N SER A 89 1.40 8.74 4.68
CA SER A 89 1.39 8.28 6.07
C SER A 89 1.01 9.39 7.05
N GLY A 90 1.57 10.59 6.90
CA GLY A 90 1.23 11.75 7.72
C GLY A 90 -0.22 12.18 7.55
N ALA A 91 -0.68 12.31 6.31
CA ALA A 91 -2.07 12.66 6.00
C ALA A 91 -3.05 11.59 6.51
N GLY A 92 -2.75 10.31 6.30
CA GLY A 92 -3.55 9.20 6.80
C GLY A 92 -3.64 9.17 8.32
N SER A 93 -2.53 9.45 9.01
CA SER A 93 -2.51 9.54 10.48
C SER A 93 -3.34 10.70 11.00
N LEU A 94 -3.29 11.86 10.33
CA LEU A 94 -4.11 13.02 10.69
C LEU A 94 -5.60 12.72 10.49
N ILE A 95 -5.98 12.15 9.35
CA ILE A 95 -7.36 11.75 9.05
C ILE A 95 -7.85 10.72 10.07
N ALA A 96 -7.01 9.74 10.41
CA ALA A 96 -7.33 8.74 11.43
C ALA A 96 -7.55 9.39 12.81
N GLY A 97 -6.71 10.35 13.21
CA GLY A 97 -6.90 11.10 14.46
C GLY A 97 -8.24 11.83 14.50
N ILE A 98 -8.56 12.60 13.46
CA ILE A 98 -9.85 13.32 13.35
C ILE A 98 -11.04 12.33 13.38
N ALA A 99 -10.90 11.19 12.71
CA ALA A 99 -11.92 10.15 12.70
C ALA A 99 -12.15 9.54 14.10
N LEU A 100 -11.09 9.32 14.87
CA LEU A 100 -11.15 8.84 16.26
C LEU A 100 -11.81 9.87 17.17
N ASP A 101 -11.49 11.15 17.01
CA ASP A 101 -12.12 12.25 17.76
C ASP A 101 -13.63 12.31 17.48
N LEU A 102 -14.04 12.14 16.22
CA LEU A 102 -15.45 12.18 15.80
C LEU A 102 -16.30 11.08 16.44
N ILE A 103 -15.72 9.87 16.62
CA ILE A 103 -16.40 8.74 17.29
C ILE A 103 -16.21 8.75 18.82
N HIS A 104 -15.64 9.83 19.37
CA HIS A 104 -15.33 9.96 20.80
C HIS A 104 -14.52 8.77 21.34
N TRP A 105 -13.50 8.34 20.58
CA TRP A 105 -12.67 7.21 20.97
C TRP A 105 -11.97 7.49 22.31
N PRO A 106 -12.02 6.56 23.29
CA PRO A 106 -11.45 6.80 24.60
C PRO A 106 -9.93 7.02 24.52
N ALA A 107 -9.48 8.15 25.05
CA ALA A 107 -8.06 8.47 25.20
C ALA A 107 -7.46 7.71 26.41
N GLY A 108 -6.15 7.44 26.37
CA GLY A 108 -5.44 6.83 27.51
C GLY A 108 -5.65 5.31 27.68
N LEU A 109 -6.26 4.62 26.70
CA LEU A 109 -6.44 3.15 26.76
C LEU A 109 -5.13 2.39 27.00
N ALA A 110 -4.01 2.90 26.48
CA ALA A 110 -2.69 2.31 26.67
C ALA A 110 -2.24 2.34 28.15
N GLU A 111 -2.68 3.33 28.93
CA GLU A 111 -2.38 3.44 30.36
C GLU A 111 -3.31 2.57 31.21
N GLN A 112 -4.49 2.22 30.67
CA GLN A 112 -5.49 1.39 31.32
C GLN A 112 -5.23 -0.12 31.18
N GLY A 113 -4.33 -0.53 30.28
CA GLY A 113 -3.95 -1.94 30.09
C GLY A 113 -5.16 -2.85 29.81
N ASP A 114 -5.16 -4.06 30.38
CA ASP A 114 -6.26 -5.03 30.23
C ASP A 114 -7.61 -4.57 30.83
N ALA A 115 -7.63 -3.47 31.59
CA ALA A 115 -8.85 -2.88 32.17
C ALA A 115 -9.56 -1.89 31.22
N ALA A 116 -9.00 -1.65 30.03
CA ALA A 116 -9.59 -0.83 28.99
C ALA A 116 -10.85 -1.48 28.39
N VAL A 117 -12.01 -1.24 29.01
CA VAL A 117 -13.31 -1.68 28.49
C VAL A 117 -13.82 -0.66 27.48
N VAL A 118 -13.61 -0.93 26.19
CA VAL A 118 -14.22 -0.14 25.12
C VAL A 118 -15.64 -0.66 24.87
N PRO A 119 -16.68 0.19 24.92
CA PRO A 119 -18.05 -0.21 24.61
C PRO A 119 -18.15 -0.84 23.22
N ALA A 120 -18.98 -1.87 23.08
CA ALA A 120 -19.17 -2.57 21.82
C ALA A 120 -19.70 -1.64 20.71
N GLU A 121 -20.46 -0.60 21.07
CA GLU A 121 -20.93 0.45 20.17
C GLU A 121 -19.77 1.26 19.57
N THR A 122 -18.80 1.69 20.39
CA THR A 122 -17.63 2.44 19.94
C THR A 122 -16.74 1.60 19.02
N ILE A 123 -16.61 0.29 19.31
CA ILE A 123 -15.88 -0.65 18.43
C ILE A 123 -16.60 -0.80 17.07
N ARG A 124 -17.93 -0.87 17.08
CA ARG A 124 -18.72 -0.93 15.85
C ARG A 124 -18.56 0.35 15.04
N ASP A 125 -18.65 1.51 15.68
CA ASP A 125 -18.54 2.81 15.04
C ASP A 125 -17.13 3.02 14.45
N LEU A 126 -16.09 2.53 15.13
CA LEU A 126 -14.73 2.46 14.57
C LEU A 126 -14.71 1.62 13.28
N GLY A 127 -15.35 0.45 13.27
CA GLY A 127 -15.46 -0.38 12.07
C GLY A 127 -16.21 0.31 10.92
N ILE A 128 -17.27 1.06 11.24
CA ILE A 128 -18.09 1.81 10.27
C ILE A 128 -17.33 3.01 9.68
N VAL A 129 -16.44 3.65 10.43
CA VAL A 129 -15.60 4.73 9.89
C VAL A 129 -14.41 4.16 9.12
N TYR A 130 -13.76 3.14 9.67
CA TYR A 130 -12.58 2.52 9.08
C TYR A 130 -12.87 1.80 7.76
N GLY A 131 -13.94 1.01 7.70
CA GLY A 131 -14.28 0.18 6.54
C GLY A 131 -14.43 0.97 5.23
N PRO A 132 -15.33 1.98 5.17
CA PRO A 132 -15.52 2.85 4.01
C PRO A 132 -14.26 3.63 3.64
N ALA A 133 -13.53 4.16 4.64
CA ALA A 133 -12.28 4.89 4.38
C ALA A 133 -11.28 4.01 3.62
N VAL A 134 -11.03 2.79 4.11
CA VAL A 134 -10.16 1.82 3.43
C VAL A 134 -10.71 1.41 2.07
N ALA A 135 -12.02 1.20 1.95
CA ALA A 135 -12.65 0.83 0.68
C ALA A 135 -12.46 1.89 -0.42
N VAL A 136 -12.55 3.18 -0.07
CA VAL A 136 -12.29 4.28 -1.01
C VAL A 136 -10.85 4.20 -1.54
N PHE A 137 -9.86 4.08 -0.66
CA PHE A 137 -8.46 3.95 -1.07
C PHE A 137 -8.18 2.67 -1.85
N ALA A 138 -8.85 1.57 -1.50
CA ALA A 138 -8.76 0.29 -2.20
C ALA A 138 -9.27 0.37 -3.65
N ILE A 139 -10.23 1.26 -3.94
CA ILE A 139 -10.72 1.51 -5.30
C ILE A 139 -9.82 2.50 -6.02
N LEU A 140 -9.42 3.59 -5.36
CA LEU A 140 -8.62 4.64 -5.99
C LEU A 140 -7.21 4.17 -6.37
N ALA A 141 -6.56 3.35 -5.55
CA ALA A 141 -5.18 2.92 -5.79
C ALA A 141 -5.03 2.12 -7.11
N PRO A 142 -5.81 1.06 -7.41
CA PRO A 142 -5.78 0.38 -8.70
C PRO A 142 -6.11 1.28 -9.89
N LEU A 143 -7.01 2.25 -9.72
CA LEU A 143 -7.37 3.21 -10.78
C LEU A 143 -6.19 4.09 -11.16
N ALA A 144 -5.37 4.51 -10.20
CA ALA A 144 -4.15 5.29 -10.46
C ALA A 144 -3.15 4.54 -11.36
N TYR A 145 -3.15 3.20 -11.34
CA TYR A 145 -2.26 2.39 -12.17
C TYR A 145 -2.81 2.06 -13.57
N ARG A 146 -4.03 2.48 -13.91
CA ARG A 146 -4.61 2.21 -15.25
C ARG A 146 -3.84 2.86 -16.40
N GLY A 147 -3.10 3.94 -16.13
CA GLY A 147 -2.27 4.61 -17.12
C GLY A 147 -0.93 3.92 -17.42
N TYR A 148 -0.58 2.84 -16.70
CA TYR A 148 0.70 2.17 -16.91
C TYR A 148 0.68 1.31 -18.18
N GLY A 149 1.32 1.80 -19.24
CA GLY A 149 1.32 1.20 -20.58
C GLY A 149 2.61 0.47 -20.99
N LEU A 150 3.58 0.30 -20.09
CA LEU A 150 4.87 -0.25 -20.47
C LEU A 150 4.76 -1.75 -20.78
N THR A 151 4.85 -2.09 -22.07
CA THR A 151 4.83 -3.48 -22.51
C THR A 151 6.22 -4.10 -22.43
N ARG A 152 6.30 -5.43 -22.31
CA ARG A 152 7.58 -6.16 -22.34
C ARG A 152 8.39 -5.87 -23.60
N ALA A 153 7.72 -5.71 -24.74
CA ALA A 153 8.35 -5.35 -26.01
C ALA A 153 8.96 -3.94 -25.96
N ARG A 154 8.22 -2.96 -25.42
CA ARG A 154 8.71 -1.59 -25.23
C ARG A 154 9.90 -1.54 -24.28
N HIS A 155 9.83 -2.24 -23.16
CA HIS A 155 10.93 -2.32 -22.20
C HIS A 155 12.21 -2.93 -22.82
N GLN A 156 12.09 -4.02 -23.58
CA GLN A 156 13.24 -4.60 -24.28
C GLN A 156 13.84 -3.66 -25.33
N ALA A 157 13.00 -2.90 -26.05
CA ALA A 157 13.47 -1.89 -26.99
C ALA A 157 14.24 -0.76 -26.29
N ILE A 158 13.76 -0.30 -25.13
CA ILE A 158 14.43 0.73 -24.32
C ILE A 158 15.83 0.28 -23.89
N LEU A 159 15.96 -0.95 -23.38
CA LEU A 159 17.25 -1.50 -22.97
C LEU A 159 18.23 -1.63 -24.15
N ALA A 160 17.74 -2.08 -25.30
CA ALA A 160 18.57 -2.19 -26.50
C ALA A 160 19.11 -0.84 -26.97
N GLU A 161 18.27 0.21 -26.92
CA GLU A 161 18.68 1.54 -27.36
C GLU A 161 19.62 2.23 -26.38
N LEU A 162 19.39 2.09 -25.07
CA LEU A 162 20.34 2.57 -24.05
C LEU A 162 21.72 1.90 -24.21
N ALA A 163 21.76 0.58 -24.39
CA ALA A 163 23.01 -0.15 -24.60
C ALA A 163 23.74 0.23 -25.89
N ALA A 164 23.02 0.68 -26.92
CA ALA A 164 23.62 1.21 -28.14
C ALA A 164 24.24 2.60 -27.93
N ARG A 165 23.57 3.48 -27.17
CA ARG A 165 24.07 4.82 -26.82
C ARG A 165 25.31 4.77 -25.94
N ASP A 166 25.35 3.86 -24.96
CA ASP A 166 26.51 3.68 -24.10
C ASP A 166 27.74 3.25 -24.92
N ARG A 167 27.58 2.27 -25.81
CA ARG A 167 28.64 1.82 -26.73
C ARG A 167 29.11 2.91 -27.69
N ALA A 168 28.20 3.74 -28.20
CA ALA A 168 28.56 4.87 -29.05
C ALA A 168 29.40 5.90 -28.29
N THR A 169 29.00 6.19 -27.04
CA THR A 169 29.71 7.13 -26.15
C THR A 169 31.11 6.62 -25.79
N GLU A 170 31.27 5.32 -25.54
CA GLU A 170 32.59 4.70 -25.29
C GLU A 170 33.51 4.80 -26.51
N ARG A 171 32.99 4.57 -27.73
CA ARG A 171 33.78 4.71 -28.97
C ARG A 171 34.22 6.14 -29.26
N THR A 172 33.46 7.15 -28.87
CA THR A 172 33.84 8.56 -29.06
C THR A 172 34.92 9.02 -28.07
N LYS A 173 35.09 8.33 -26.95
CA LYS A 173 36.10 8.67 -25.92
C LYS A 173 37.48 8.04 -26.16
N MET A 174 37.59 7.13 -27.13
CA MET A 174 38.81 6.40 -27.49
C MET A 174 39.45 7.01 -28.73
#